data_AF-A0A432YA12-F1
#
_entry.id   AF-A0A432YA12-F1
#
_cell.length_a   1.000
_cell.length_b   1.000
_cell.length_c   1.000
_cell.angle_alpha   90.00
_cell.angle_beta   90.00
_cell.angle_gamma   90.00
#
_symmetry.space_group_name_H-M   'P 1'
#
loop_
_entity.id
_entity.type
_entity.pdbx_description
1 polymer ?
#
loop_
_entity_poly.entity_id
_entity_poly.type
_entity_poly.pdbx_seq_one_letter_code
_entity_poly.pdbx_strand_id
1 'polypeptide(L)'
;MKHFLLRTIKIGIVLNLPPLFLKLMLLAKLDIFPFIFSALLWANIPLQYLGIGSLFDSSQLTWGKFGVSQASPIVWSAIVLFWLIVAALISYVSLLGKVRLERTY
;
A
#
# COMPACT_ATOMS: atom_id res chain seq x y z
N MET A 1 9.72 -2.40 21.56
CA MET A 1 8.31 -2.37 21.10
C MET A 1 7.84 -1.00 20.60
N LYS A 2 7.89 0.06 21.43
CA LYS A 2 7.32 1.40 21.10
C LYS A 2 7.88 2.02 19.80
N HIS A 3 9.20 1.99 19.59
CA HIS A 3 9.84 2.53 18.38
C HIS A 3 9.47 1.78 17.10
N PHE A 4 9.35 0.45 17.17
CA PHE A 4 8.90 -0.38 16.06
C PHE A 4 7.47 -0.02 15.66
N LEU A 5 6.54 -0.02 16.62
CA LEU A 5 5.14 0.31 16.36
C LEU A 5 4.97 1.72 15.77
N LEU A 6 5.62 2.72 16.34
CA LEU A 6 5.54 4.10 15.85
C LEU A 6 6.08 4.23 14.42
N ARG A 7 7.17 3.53 14.10
CA ARG A 7 7.75 3.54 12.76
C ARG A 7 6.88 2.77 11.76
N THR A 8 6.35 1.62 12.15
CA THR A 8 5.39 0.84 11.33
C THR A 8 4.15 1.66 11.00
N ILE A 9 3.58 2.37 11.97
CA ILE A 9 2.41 3.24 11.73
C ILE A 9 2.77 4.36 10.75
N LYS A 10 3.91 5.05 10.95
CA LYS A 10 4.35 6.12 10.04
C LYS A 10 4.52 5.63 8.60
N ILE A 11 5.22 4.52 8.41
CA ILE A 11 5.43 3.93 7.08
C ILE A 11 4.09 3.47 6.50
N GLY A 12 3.25 2.81 7.31
CA GLY A 12 1.94 2.32 6.89
C GLY A 12 1.00 3.42 6.42
N ILE A 13 1.01 4.58 7.09
CA ILE A 13 0.27 5.77 6.64
C ILE A 13 0.77 6.23 5.27
N VAL A 14 2.08 6.35 5.09
CA VAL A 14 2.67 6.80 3.81
C VAL A 14 2.35 5.82 2.67
N LEU A 15 2.46 4.52 2.92
CA LEU A 15 2.19 3.51 1.90
C LEU A 15 0.69 3.43 1.54
N ASN A 16 -0.22 3.80 2.45
CA ASN A 16 -1.68 3.82 2.19
C ASN A 16 -2.23 5.20 1.81
N LEU A 17 -1.35 6.19 1.65
CA LEU A 17 -1.70 7.57 1.28
C LEU A 17 -2.19 7.76 -0.18
N PRO A 18 -1.73 7.00 -1.20
CA PRO A 18 -2.12 7.21 -2.59
C PRO A 18 -3.64 7.32 -2.85
N PRO A 19 -4.51 6.43 -2.35
CA PRO A 19 -5.96 6.55 -2.57
C PRO A 19 -6.58 7.79 -1.88
N LEU A 20 -6.00 8.27 -0.79
CA LEU A 20 -6.46 9.48 -0.10
C LEU A 20 -6.12 10.73 -0.90
N PHE A 21 -4.89 10.81 -1.43
CA PHE A 21 -4.49 11.92 -2.30
C PHE A 21 -5.32 11.99 -3.57
N LEU A 22 -5.65 10.85 -4.17
CA LEU A 22 -6.52 10.81 -5.34
C LEU A 22 -7.85 11.52 -5.08
N LYS A 23 -8.52 11.24 -3.95
CA LYS A 23 -9.79 11.88 -3.58
C LYS A 23 -9.64 13.39 -3.34
N LEU A 24 -8.58 13.81 -2.66
CA LEU A 24 -8.32 15.22 -2.38
C LEU A 24 -8.03 16.01 -3.66
N MET A 25 -7.28 15.43 -4.60
CA MET A 25 -6.94 16.07 -5.87
C MET A 25 -8.15 16.18 -6.81
N LEU A 26 -9.00 15.14 -6.84
CA LEU A 26 -10.29 15.19 -7.54
C LEU A 26 -11.17 16.33 -7.00
N LEU A 27 -11.20 16.52 -5.68
CA LEU A 27 -11.95 17.60 -5.05
C LEU A 27 -11.34 18.99 -5.37
N ALA A 28 -10.01 19.08 -5.42
CA ALA A 28 -9.27 20.31 -5.70
C ALA A 28 -9.14 20.65 -7.20
N LYS A 29 -9.61 19.78 -8.11
CA LYS A 29 -9.50 19.93 -9.58
C LYS A 29 -8.06 20.18 -10.08
N LEU A 30 -7.08 19.57 -9.42
CA LEU A 30 -5.66 19.67 -9.79
C LEU A 30 -5.29 18.66 -10.89
N ASP A 31 -4.10 18.74 -11.48
CA ASP A 31 -3.62 17.70 -12.38
C ASP A 31 -3.46 16.37 -11.62
N ILE A 32 -4.23 15.38 -12.03
CA ILE A 32 -4.46 14.14 -11.28
C ILE A 32 -3.56 13.00 -11.79
N PHE A 33 -2.87 13.19 -12.92
CA PHE A 33 -2.14 12.11 -13.58
C PHE A 33 -1.15 11.35 -12.67
N PRO A 34 -0.19 12.00 -11.97
CA PRO A 34 0.76 11.28 -11.12
C PRO A 34 0.09 10.57 -9.94
N PHE A 35 -1.04 11.08 -9.46
CA PHE A 35 -1.78 10.51 -8.34
C PHE A 35 -2.67 9.34 -8.75
N ILE A 36 -3.30 9.40 -9.92
CA ILE A 36 -3.99 8.26 -10.54
C ILE A 36 -2.99 7.13 -10.74
N PHE A 37 -1.84 7.42 -11.33
CA PHE A 37 -0.81 6.41 -11.55
C PHE A 37 -0.34 5.77 -10.24
N SER A 38 -0.09 6.58 -9.20
CA SER A 38 0.29 6.09 -7.88
C SER A 38 -0.79 5.23 -7.22
N ALA A 39 -2.06 5.61 -7.34
CA ALA A 39 -3.19 4.84 -6.82
C ALA A 39 -3.38 3.51 -7.57
N LEU A 40 -3.17 3.51 -8.89
CA LEU A 40 -3.17 2.31 -9.71
C LEU A 40 -2.03 1.36 -9.31
N LEU A 41 -0.81 1.85 -9.12
CA LEU A 41 0.29 1.03 -8.63
C LEU A 41 -0.01 0.47 -7.24
N TRP A 42 -0.53 1.31 -6.35
CA TRP A 42 -0.89 0.91 -4.99
C TRP A 42 -1.89 -0.26 -4.95
N ALA A 43 -2.90 -0.26 -5.82
CA ALA A 43 -3.87 -1.34 -5.90
C ALA A 43 -3.34 -2.58 -6.64
N ASN A 44 -2.64 -2.38 -7.76
CA ASN A 44 -2.26 -3.47 -8.65
C ASN A 44 -1.01 -4.23 -8.18
N ILE A 45 -0.07 -3.62 -7.45
CA ILE A 45 1.10 -4.32 -6.89
C ILE A 45 0.67 -5.55 -6.07
N PRO A 46 -0.18 -5.41 -5.02
CA PRO A 46 -0.63 -6.57 -4.26
C PRO A 46 -1.48 -7.52 -5.10
N LEU A 47 -2.45 -7.00 -5.85
CA LEU A 47 -3.47 -7.83 -6.47
C LEU A 47 -2.98 -8.57 -7.72
N GLN A 48 -2.26 -7.88 -8.60
CA GLN A 48 -1.83 -8.42 -9.88
C GLN A 48 -0.40 -8.98 -9.82
N TYR A 49 0.55 -8.23 -9.27
CA TYR A 49 1.96 -8.60 -9.32
C TYR A 49 2.37 -9.59 -8.23
N LEU A 50 1.72 -9.54 -7.07
CA LEU A 50 1.97 -10.47 -5.95
C LEU A 50 0.88 -11.53 -5.78
N GLY A 51 -0.08 -11.58 -6.70
CA GLY A 51 -1.04 -12.66 -6.80
C GLY A 51 -2.16 -12.67 -5.76
N ILE A 52 -2.30 -11.64 -4.91
CA ILE A 52 -3.39 -11.59 -3.91
C ILE A 52 -4.77 -11.59 -4.60
N GLY A 53 -4.84 -11.09 -5.84
CA GLY A 53 -6.07 -11.07 -6.64
C GLY A 53 -6.66 -12.46 -6.90
N SER A 54 -5.86 -13.53 -6.90
CA SER A 54 -6.36 -14.89 -7.10
C SER A 54 -7.11 -15.46 -5.89
N LEU A 55 -7.10 -14.75 -4.76
CA LEU A 55 -7.84 -15.12 -3.55
C LEU A 55 -9.29 -14.64 -3.58
N PHE A 56 -9.69 -13.89 -4.62
CA PHE A 56 -11.00 -13.28 -4.73
C PHE A 56 -11.73 -13.78 -5.97
N ASP A 57 -13.03 -14.03 -5.81
CA ASP A 57 -13.89 -14.41 -6.93
C ASP A 57 -14.17 -13.22 -7.86
N SER A 58 -14.61 -13.51 -9.08
CA SER A 58 -15.00 -12.50 -10.06
C SER A 58 -16.17 -11.61 -9.61
N SER A 59 -16.95 -12.04 -8.62
CA SER A 59 -17.98 -11.22 -7.98
C SER A 59 -17.40 -10.15 -7.05
N GLN A 60 -16.17 -10.33 -6.57
CA GLN A 60 -15.50 -9.48 -5.61
C GLN A 60 -14.42 -8.60 -6.25
N LEU A 61 -13.86 -9.02 -7.37
CA LEU A 61 -12.78 -8.35 -8.08
C LEU A 61 -12.93 -8.51 -9.60
N THR A 62 -12.96 -7.40 -10.32
CA THR A 62 -12.96 -7.38 -11.79
C THR A 62 -11.78 -6.60 -12.33
N TRP A 63 -11.27 -7.06 -13.47
CA TRP A 63 -10.08 -6.53 -14.13
C TRP A 63 -10.47 -5.76 -15.40
N GLY A 64 -9.82 -4.63 -15.62
CA GLY A 64 -9.88 -3.85 -16.85
C GLY A 64 -8.51 -3.72 -17.50
N LYS A 65 -8.41 -2.88 -18.53
CA LYS A 65 -7.18 -2.69 -19.33
C LYS A 65 -5.97 -2.20 -18.50
N PHE A 66 -6.22 -1.48 -17.41
CA PHE A 66 -5.19 -0.86 -16.56
C PHE A 66 -5.11 -1.49 -15.16
N GLY A 67 -5.59 -2.73 -15.01
CA GLY A 67 -5.62 -3.44 -13.74
C GLY A 67 -7.00 -3.44 -13.11
N VAL A 68 -7.09 -3.35 -11.78
CA VAL A 68 -8.36 -3.43 -11.04
C VAL A 68 -9.37 -2.41 -11.55
N SER A 69 -10.53 -2.89 -12.01
CA SER A 69 -11.63 -2.05 -12.49
C SER A 69 -12.68 -1.84 -11.40
N GLN A 70 -13.12 -2.91 -10.74
CA GLN A 70 -14.01 -2.84 -9.59
C GLN A 70 -13.54 -3.84 -8.54
N ALA A 71 -13.66 -3.43 -7.28
CA ALA A 71 -13.27 -4.25 -6.15
C ALA A 71 -14.24 -4.00 -5.00
N SER A 72 -14.63 -5.09 -4.35
CA SER A 72 -15.47 -5.07 -3.16
C SER A 72 -14.72 -4.52 -1.94
N PRO A 73 -15.42 -4.09 -0.87
CA PRO A 73 -14.79 -3.55 0.34
C PRO A 73 -13.73 -4.48 0.97
N ILE A 74 -13.93 -5.80 0.89
CA ILE A 74 -12.99 -6.76 1.44
C ILE A 74 -11.66 -6.80 0.68
N VAL A 75 -11.70 -6.62 -0.64
CA VAL A 75 -10.49 -6.52 -1.48
C VAL A 75 -9.70 -5.27 -1.11
N TRP A 76 -10.37 -4.12 -0.92
CA TRP A 76 -9.70 -2.88 -0.49
C TRP A 76 -9.03 -3.03 0.88
N SER A 77 -9.70 -3.68 1.83
CA SER A 77 -9.13 -3.99 3.15
C SER A 77 -7.89 -4.89 3.04
N ALA A 78 -7.90 -5.87 2.13
CA ALA A 78 -6.75 -6.74 1.90
C ALA A 78 -5.54 -5.98 1.33
N ILE A 79 -5.76 -5.03 0.40
CA ILE A 79 -4.70 -4.15 -0.11
C ILE A 79 -4.10 -3.32 1.03
N VAL A 80 -4.94 -2.71 1.87
CA VAL A 80 -4.47 -1.91 3.02
C VAL A 80 -3.64 -2.78 3.98
N LEU A 81 -4.13 -3.97 4.29
CA LEU A 81 -3.44 -4.91 5.17
C LEU A 81 -2.08 -5.33 4.59
N PHE A 82 -2.03 -5.59 3.28
CA PHE A 82 -0.78 -5.90 2.59
C PHE A 82 0.26 -4.80 2.80
N TRP A 83 -0.10 -3.53 2.57
CA TRP A 83 0.83 -2.41 2.75
C TRP A 83 1.20 -2.18 4.22
N LEU A 84 0.33 -2.52 5.18
CA LEU A 84 0.67 -2.52 6.61
C LEU A 84 1.69 -3.61 6.96
N ILE A 85 1.59 -4.80 6.37
CA ILE A 85 2.59 -5.87 6.53
C ILE A 85 3.93 -5.42 5.95
N VAL A 86 3.93 -4.83 4.75
CA VAL A 86 5.15 -4.25 4.15
C VAL A 86 5.75 -3.18 5.05
N ALA A 87 4.93 -2.29 5.62
CA ALA A 87 5.40 -1.29 6.58
C ALA A 87 6.06 -1.90 7.82
N ALA A 88 5.49 -2.99 8.35
CA ALA A 88 6.05 -3.72 9.47
C ALA A 88 7.40 -4.36 9.10
N LEU A 89 7.50 -4.97 7.91
CA LEU A 89 8.74 -5.56 7.40
C LEU A 89 9.84 -4.51 7.24
N ILE A 90 9.54 -3.37 6.62
CA ILE A 90 10.51 -2.27 6.44
C ILE A 90 10.95 -1.74 7.81
N SER A 91 10.01 -1.54 8.74
CA SER A 91 10.30 -1.09 10.10
C SER A 91 11.25 -2.06 10.81
N TYR A 92 11.00 -3.37 10.70
CA TYR A 92 11.82 -4.42 11.28
C TYR A 92 13.24 -4.42 10.71
N VAL A 93 13.38 -4.49 9.39
CA VAL A 93 14.69 -4.51 8.70
C VAL A 93 15.49 -3.23 8.99
N SER A 94 14.83 -2.07 9.01
CA SER A 94 15.48 -0.79 9.30
C SER A 94 16.02 -0.72 10.74
N LEU A 95 15.30 -1.29 11.72
CA LEU A 95 15.78 -1.36 13.10
C LEU A 95 16.93 -2.35 13.26
N LEU A 96 16.88 -3.50 12.59
CA LEU A 96 18.00 -4.45 12.56
C LEU A 96 19.27 -3.80 11.97
N GLY A 97 19.13 -3.07 10.87
CA GLY A 97 20.23 -2.33 10.25
C GLY A 97 20.86 -1.31 11.20
N LYS A 98 20.03 -0.56 11.94
CA LYS A 98 20.52 0.40 12.94
C LYS A 98 21.36 -0.27 14.04
N VAL A 99 20.85 -1.37 14.62
CA VAL A 99 21.56 -2.12 15.66
C VAL A 99 22.88 -2.70 15.14
N ARG A 100 22.93 -3.12 13.87
CA ARG A 100 24.14 -3.64 13.24
C ARG A 100 25.22 -2.57 13.11
N LEU A 101 24.85 -1.37 12.66
CA LEU A 101 25.79 -0.25 12.50
C LEU A 101 26.36 0.18 13.85
N GLU A 102 25.55 0.24 14.90
CA GLU A 102 25.99 0.61 16.26
C GLU A 102 26.96 -0.40 16.91
N ARG A 103 27.04 -1.65 16.45
CA ARG A 103 28.03 -2.64 16.95
C ARG A 103 29.35 -2.66 16.19
N THR A 104 29.41 -1.97 15.05
CA THR A 104 30.59 -1.99 14.15
C THR A 104 31.51 -0.79 14.39
N TYR A 105 31.08 0.16 15.23
CA TYR A 105 31.84 1.30 15.74
C TYR A 105 31.92 1.21 17.26
#